data_AF-A0A961WUK5-F1
#
_entry.id   AF-A0A961WUK5-F1
#
_cell.length_a   1.000
_cell.length_b   1.000
_cell.length_c   1.000
_cell.angle_alpha   90.00
_cell.angle_beta   90.00
_cell.angle_gamma   90.00
#
_symmetry.space_group_name_H-M   'P 1'
#
loop_
_entity.id
_entity.type
_entity.pdbx_description
1 polymer ?
#
loop_
_entity_poly.entity_id
_entity_poly.type
_entity_poly.pdbx_seq_one_letter_code
_entity_poly.pdbx_strand_id
1 'polypeptide(L)'
;MTDWDDAYDNFGHIPDAGTYPARWAEQAAAFRETMEAAGRARLDIAYGGEDRERLDIFLPAGAPKGLAVFVHGGYWRAFDKSMWSHLAAGALARGWAVALPGYTLAPQ
;
A
#
# COMPACT_ATOMS: atom_id res chain seq x y z
N MET A 1 17.92 -23.93 -13.38
CA MET A 1 16.73 -23.83 -12.53
C MET A 1 15.75 -24.88 -13.01
N THR A 2 15.38 -25.84 -12.17
CA THR A 2 14.51 -26.98 -12.55
C THR A 2 13.21 -27.03 -11.75
N ASP A 3 13.17 -26.38 -10.58
CA ASP A 3 11.96 -26.13 -9.82
C ASP A 3 11.59 -24.64 -9.97
N TRP A 4 10.44 -24.38 -10.58
CA TRP A 4 9.96 -23.02 -10.81
C TRP A 4 9.07 -22.51 -9.67
N ASP A 5 8.51 -23.41 -8.85
CA ASP A 5 7.72 -23.01 -7.70
C ASP A 5 8.65 -22.45 -6.62
N ASP A 6 9.74 -23.18 -6.32
CA ASP A 6 10.80 -22.70 -5.41
C ASP A 6 11.44 -21.39 -5.89
N ALA A 7 11.69 -21.27 -7.20
CA ALA A 7 12.32 -20.09 -7.79
C ALA A 7 11.52 -18.79 -7.60
N TYR A 8 10.20 -18.88 -7.41
CA TYR A 8 9.31 -17.76 -7.18
C TYR A 8 8.77 -17.71 -5.74
N ASP A 9 9.22 -18.59 -4.85
CA ASP A 9 8.84 -18.56 -3.44
C ASP A 9 9.66 -17.54 -2.65
N ASN A 10 9.37 -16.24 -2.87
CA ASN A 10 9.97 -15.17 -2.07
C ASN A 10 9.77 -15.36 -0.55
N PHE A 11 8.68 -16.02 -0.15
CA PHE A 11 8.33 -16.16 1.26
C PHE A 11 9.16 -17.26 1.93
N GLY A 12 9.32 -18.41 1.27
CA GLY A 12 10.18 -19.51 1.74
C GLY A 12 11.65 -19.14 1.85
N HIS A 13 12.12 -18.18 1.03
CA HIS A 13 13.52 -17.72 1.03
C HIS A 13 13.81 -16.56 2.00
N ILE A 14 12.85 -16.13 2.81
CA ILE A 14 13.04 -15.08 3.83
C ILE A 14 12.77 -15.64 5.23
N PRO A 15 13.75 -15.62 6.16
CA PRO A 15 13.52 -15.97 7.55
C PRO A 15 12.39 -15.13 8.16
N ASP A 16 11.46 -15.78 8.87
CA ASP A 16 10.32 -15.14 9.53
C ASP A 16 9.40 -14.32 8.61
N ALA A 17 9.35 -14.64 7.31
CA ALA A 17 8.51 -13.96 6.32
C ALA A 17 7.03 -13.83 6.76
N GLY A 18 6.51 -14.81 7.49
CA GLY A 18 5.14 -14.81 8.01
C GLY A 18 4.82 -13.73 9.03
N THR A 19 5.84 -13.08 9.60
CA THR A 19 5.65 -11.98 10.56
C THR A 19 5.39 -10.64 9.87
N TYR A 20 5.77 -10.49 8.60
CA TYR A 20 5.70 -9.22 7.90
C TYR A 20 4.27 -8.72 7.65
N PRO A 21 3.30 -9.55 7.18
CA PRO A 21 1.95 -9.06 6.91
C PRO A 21 1.27 -8.40 8.12
N ALA A 22 1.42 -8.99 9.31
CA ALA A 22 0.86 -8.43 10.54
C ALA A 22 1.51 -7.07 10.89
N ARG A 23 2.85 -6.99 10.79
CA ARG A 23 3.61 -5.76 11.04
C ARG A 23 3.21 -4.65 10.06
N TRP A 24 3.05 -4.97 8.78
CA TRP A 24 2.66 -4.00 7.75
C TRP A 24 1.25 -3.44 8.00
N ALA A 25 0.30 -4.31 8.32
CA ALA A 25 -1.08 -3.91 8.63
C ALA A 25 -1.13 -2.99 9.86
N GLU A 26 -0.41 -3.34 10.93
CA GLU A 26 -0.32 -2.53 12.15
C GLU A 26 0.29 -1.15 11.88
N GLN A 27 1.44 -1.11 11.20
CA GLN A 27 2.12 0.15 10.87
C GLN A 27 1.28 1.04 9.95
N ALA A 28 0.60 0.45 8.96
CA ALA A 28 -0.24 1.19 8.04
C ALA A 28 -1.50 1.74 8.73
N ALA A 29 -2.11 1.00 9.65
CA ALA A 29 -3.24 1.48 10.45
C ALA A 29 -2.84 2.68 11.32
N ALA A 30 -1.77 2.55 12.11
CA ALA A 30 -1.26 3.66 12.93
C ALA A 30 -0.89 4.91 12.11
N PHE A 31 -0.34 4.69 10.91
CA PHE A 31 -0.05 5.78 9.99
C PHE A 31 -1.32 6.47 9.48
N ARG A 32 -2.36 5.72 9.10
CA ARG A 32 -3.64 6.31 8.67
C ARG A 32 -4.27 7.13 9.79
N GLU A 33 -4.33 6.61 11.01
CA GLU A 33 -4.86 7.34 12.17
C GLU A 33 -4.14 8.68 12.37
N THR A 34 -2.81 8.70 12.27
CA THR A 34 -2.00 9.92 12.37
C THR A 34 -2.32 10.92 11.25
N MET A 35 -2.51 10.43 10.02
CA MET A 35 -2.79 11.28 8.86
C MET A 35 -4.23 11.79 8.84
N GLU A 36 -5.20 11.00 9.29
CA GLU A 36 -6.59 11.39 9.49
C GLU A 36 -6.73 12.45 10.57
N ALA A 37 -6.09 12.24 11.74
CA ALA A 37 -6.07 13.23 12.82
C ALA A 37 -5.46 14.57 12.37
N ALA A 38 -4.51 14.55 11.44
CA ALA A 38 -3.93 15.74 10.84
C ALA A 38 -4.75 16.33 9.68
N GLY A 39 -5.89 15.73 9.30
CA GLY A 39 -6.71 16.16 8.16
C GLY A 39 -6.06 15.95 6.79
N ARG A 40 -5.03 15.09 6.71
CA ARG A 40 -4.17 14.88 5.53
C ARG A 40 -4.33 13.50 4.87
N ALA A 41 -5.30 12.71 5.31
CA ALA A 41 -5.73 11.48 4.63
C ALA A 41 -7.03 11.70 3.87
N ARG A 42 -7.13 11.11 2.67
CA ARG A 42 -8.37 10.96 1.90
C ARG A 42 -8.45 9.49 1.54
N LEU A 43 -9.30 8.74 2.23
CA LEU A 43 -9.36 7.29 2.13
C LEU A 43 -10.49 6.85 1.19
N ASP A 44 -10.33 5.68 0.59
CA ASP A 44 -11.35 4.96 -0.18
C ASP A 44 -12.00 5.78 -1.32
N ILE A 45 -11.20 6.57 -2.02
CA ILE A 45 -11.65 7.31 -3.20
C ILE A 45 -11.86 6.31 -4.36
N ALA A 46 -13.08 6.24 -4.89
CA ALA A 46 -13.39 5.43 -6.06
C ALA A 46 -12.75 5.97 -7.34
N TYR A 47 -12.10 5.08 -8.10
CA TYR A 47 -11.59 5.36 -9.43
C TYR A 47 -12.22 4.48 -10.52
N GLY A 48 -13.00 3.47 -10.13
CA GLY A 48 -13.69 2.56 -11.02
C GLY A 48 -14.93 1.94 -10.37
N GLY A 49 -15.58 1.03 -11.08
CA GLY A 49 -16.87 0.45 -10.70
C GLY A 49 -16.75 -0.70 -9.71
N GLU A 50 -15.63 -1.40 -9.69
CA GLU A 50 -15.43 -2.56 -8.83
C GLU A 50 -15.13 -2.15 -7.38
N ASP A 51 -15.40 -3.05 -6.43
CA ASP A 51 -15.22 -2.79 -5.00
C ASP A 51 -13.77 -2.44 -4.63
N ARG A 52 -12.80 -3.05 -5.31
CA ARG A 52 -11.37 -2.87 -5.07
C ARG A 52 -10.76 -1.71 -5.85
N GLU A 53 -11.51 -1.09 -6.76
CA GLU A 53 -11.09 0.08 -7.52
C GLU A 53 -11.24 1.36 -6.67
N ARG A 54 -10.52 1.37 -5.56
CA ARG A 54 -10.46 2.43 -4.55
C ARG A 54 -9.00 2.79 -4.29
N LEU A 55 -8.72 4.05 -3.99
CA LEU A 55 -7.38 4.51 -3.65
C LEU A 55 -7.39 5.42 -2.42
N ASP A 56 -6.30 5.37 -1.66
CA ASP A 56 -6.03 6.33 -0.58
C ASP A 56 -5.08 7.41 -1.08
N ILE A 57 -5.32 8.68 -0.74
CA ILE A 57 -4.39 9.80 -0.97
C ILE A 57 -3.96 10.38 0.37
N PHE A 58 -2.64 10.48 0.55
CA PHE A 58 -2.02 11.17 1.67
C PHE A 58 -1.38 12.49 1.20
N LEU A 59 -1.60 13.57 1.95
CA LEU A 59 -1.14 14.91 1.62
C LEU A 59 0.04 15.35 2.50
N PRO A 60 1.06 16.01 1.95
CA PRO A 60 2.09 16.66 2.74
C PRO A 60 1.50 17.84 3.52
N ALA A 61 2.25 18.40 4.48
CA ALA A 61 1.77 19.53 5.30
C ALA A 61 1.55 20.83 4.50
N GLY A 62 2.25 20.99 3.37
CA GLY A 62 2.12 22.14 2.47
C GLY A 62 1.55 21.76 1.11
N ALA A 63 1.63 22.68 0.14
CA ALA A 63 1.23 22.41 -1.23
C ALA A 63 2.03 21.24 -1.82
N PRO A 64 1.38 20.20 -2.39
CA PRO A 64 2.08 19.11 -3.05
C PRO A 64 2.93 19.60 -4.23
N LYS A 65 4.18 19.15 -4.30
CA LYS A 65 5.08 19.37 -5.45
C LYS A 65 4.70 18.52 -6.67
N GLY A 66 3.95 17.45 -6.42
CA GLY A 66 3.56 16.44 -7.39
C GLY A 66 2.90 15.25 -6.69
N LEU A 67 2.61 14.20 -7.45
CA LEU A 67 2.00 12.96 -6.96
C LEU A 67 2.96 11.78 -7.18
N ALA A 68 3.25 11.05 -6.11
CA ALA A 68 3.84 9.73 -6.16
C ALA A 68 2.73 8.68 -6.06
N VAL A 69 2.80 7.61 -6.85
CA VAL A 69 1.83 6.50 -6.78
C VAL A 69 2.56 5.24 -6.36
N PHE A 70 2.08 4.59 -5.31
CA PHE A 70 2.61 3.32 -4.83
C PHE A 70 1.61 2.21 -5.14
N VAL A 71 1.97 1.30 -6.04
CA VAL A 71 1.16 0.12 -6.39
C VAL A 71 1.72 -1.08 -5.62
N HIS A 72 0.88 -1.73 -4.83
CA HIS A 72 1.33 -2.83 -3.98
C HIS A 72 1.60 -4.13 -4.77
N GLY A 73 2.32 -5.05 -4.14
CA GLY A 73 2.58 -6.39 -4.67
C GLY A 73 1.55 -7.43 -4.19
N GLY A 74 1.95 -8.71 -4.24
CA GLY A 74 1.09 -9.83 -3.82
C GLY A 74 0.68 -10.76 -4.94
N TYR A 75 1.53 -10.91 -5.97
CA TYR A 75 1.29 -11.81 -7.11
C TYR A 75 -0.06 -11.63 -7.80
N TRP A 76 -0.63 -10.42 -7.77
CA TRP A 76 -1.99 -10.10 -8.24
C TRP A 76 -3.11 -10.94 -7.60
N ARG A 77 -2.82 -11.66 -6.51
CA ARG A 77 -3.72 -12.62 -5.86
C ARG A 77 -3.94 -12.34 -4.38
N ALA A 78 -3.15 -11.44 -3.80
CA ALA A 78 -3.16 -11.17 -2.37
C ALA A 78 -2.98 -9.69 -2.03
N PHE A 79 -3.31 -9.38 -0.78
CA PHE A 79 -3.21 -8.08 -0.11
C PHE A 79 -4.15 -7.00 -0.63
N ASP A 80 -4.15 -5.85 0.05
CA ASP A 80 -4.91 -4.66 -0.29
C ASP A 80 -4.13 -3.39 0.09
N LYS A 81 -4.55 -2.22 -0.42
CA LYS A 81 -3.90 -0.92 -0.20
C LYS A 81 -3.66 -0.56 1.28
N SER A 82 -4.49 -1.08 2.20
CA SER A 82 -4.45 -0.75 3.62
C SER A 82 -3.23 -1.32 4.35
N MET A 83 -2.45 -2.21 3.73
CA MET A 83 -1.24 -2.76 4.35
C MET A 83 0.00 -1.88 4.13
N TRP A 84 -0.07 -0.85 3.28
CA TRP A 84 1.11 -0.18 2.75
C TRP A 84 1.16 1.33 3.03
N SER A 85 0.14 1.88 3.70
CA SER A 85 -0.01 3.33 3.90
C SER A 85 1.23 3.99 4.53
N HIS A 86 1.90 3.31 5.47
CA HIS A 86 3.11 3.80 6.14
C HIS A 86 4.28 4.09 5.19
N LEU A 87 4.33 3.45 4.01
CA LEU A 87 5.37 3.67 3.00
C LEU A 87 5.27 5.05 2.34
N ALA A 88 4.14 5.75 2.48
CA ALA A 88 3.97 7.13 2.00
C ALA A 88 4.87 8.15 2.73
N ALA A 89 5.28 7.85 3.97
CA ALA A 89 5.95 8.80 4.87
C ALA A 89 7.17 9.49 4.23
N GLY A 90 8.00 8.73 3.52
CA GLY A 90 9.24 9.26 2.92
C GLY A 90 9.01 10.27 1.79
N ALA A 91 7.97 10.08 0.98
CA ALA A 91 7.61 11.00 -0.10
C ALA A 91 6.87 12.23 0.44
N LEU A 92 5.98 12.03 1.41
CA LEU A 92 5.29 13.12 2.13
C LEU A 92 6.26 14.08 2.81
N ALA A 93 7.29 13.55 3.49
CA ALA A 93 8.33 14.35 4.12
C ALA A 93 9.11 15.22 3.11
N ARG A 94 9.09 14.87 1.82
CA ARG A 94 9.73 15.61 0.74
C ARG A 94 8.77 16.54 -0.01
N GLY A 95 7.51 16.61 0.42
CA GLY A 95 6.49 17.49 -0.14
C GLY A 95 5.69 16.90 -1.30
N TRP A 96 5.68 15.58 -1.46
CA TRP A 96 4.86 14.91 -2.47
C TRP A 96 3.56 14.41 -1.86
N ALA A 97 2.44 14.53 -2.58
CA ALA A 97 1.26 13.73 -2.28
C ALA A 97 1.52 12.27 -2.67
N VAL A 98 0.87 11.32 -2.00
CA VAL A 98 1.05 9.89 -2.28
C VAL A 98 -0.31 9.23 -2.44
N ALA A 99 -0.51 8.55 -3.58
CA ALA A 99 -1.68 7.72 -3.84
C ALA A 99 -1.35 6.23 -3.72
N LEU A 100 -2.23 5.46 -3.09
CA LEU A 100 -2.14 4.02 -2.96
C LEU A 100 -3.44 3.38 -3.49
N PRO A 101 -3.49 2.97 -4.76
CA PRO A 101 -4.64 2.26 -5.31
C PRO A 101 -4.68 0.81 -4.82
N GLY A 102 -5.88 0.32 -4.55
CA GLY A 102 -6.23 -1.09 -4.63
C GLY A 102 -6.47 -1.50 -6.08
N TYR A 103 -6.66 -2.79 -6.31
CA TYR A 103 -7.02 -3.35 -7.61
C TYR A 103 -7.67 -4.73 -7.41
N THR A 104 -8.54 -5.14 -8.34
CA THR A 104 -9.16 -6.47 -8.36
C THR A 104 -8.09 -7.56 -8.43
N LEU A 105 -8.29 -8.65 -7.69
CA LEU A 105 -7.32 -9.75 -7.59
C LEU A 105 -7.76 -10.91 -8.47
N ALA A 106 -6.81 -11.56 -9.12
CA ALA A 106 -7.06 -12.82 -9.79
C ALA A 106 -7.51 -13.89 -8.76
N PRO A 107 -8.43 -14.81 -9.12
CA PRO A 107 -8.98 -15.02 -10.46
C PRO A 107 -10.34 -14.34 -10.70
N GLN A 108 -10.73 -13.33 -9.91
CA GLN A 108 -11.95 -12.57 -10.19
C GLN A 108 -11.86 -11.91 -11.56
#